data_AF-A0A535E5J3-F1
#
_entry.id   AF-A0A535E5J3-F1
#
_cell.length_a   1.000
_cell.length_b   1.000
_cell.length_c   1.000
_cell.angle_alpha   90.00
_cell.angle_beta   90.00
_cell.angle_gamma   90.00
#
_symmetry.space_group_name_H-M   'P 1'
#
loop_
_entity.id
_entity.type
_entity.pdbx_description
1 polymer ?
#
loop_
_entity_poly.entity_id
_entity_poly.type
_entity_poly.pdbx_seq_one_letter_code
_entity_poly.pdbx_strand_id
1 'polypeptide(L)'
;MSVPPPEGWDEVFRGPCLRADLILAVLESNGLQPVRQQLSPQTWWSGSVLDDCRVYVPLDQAEAARQALTEVQPEPEPEPEPEG
;
A
#
# COMPACT_ATOMS: atom_id res chain seq x y z
N MET A 1 16.17 1.79 11.69
CA MET A 1 16.24 0.44 11.11
C MET A 1 14.80 -0.01 10.82
N SER A 2 14.44 -0.33 9.57
CA SER A 2 13.12 -0.90 9.26
C SER A 2 13.10 -2.34 9.76
N VAL A 3 12.14 -2.66 10.61
CA VAL A 3 11.87 -4.03 11.04
C VAL A 3 11.40 -4.82 9.80
N PRO A 4 12.00 -5.98 9.47
CA PRO A 4 11.55 -6.79 8.35
C PRO A 4 10.13 -7.32 8.61
N PRO A 5 9.36 -7.66 7.55
CA PRO A 5 8.09 -8.35 7.74
C PRO A 5 8.29 -9.63 8.57
N PRO A 6 7.26 -10.03 9.34
CA PRO A 6 7.26 -11.36 9.96
C PRO A 6 7.44 -12.44 8.88
N GLU A 7 8.15 -13.52 9.19
CA GLU A 7 8.29 -14.65 8.26
C GLU A 7 6.90 -15.15 7.82
N GLY A 8 6.72 -15.36 6.52
CA GLY A 8 5.43 -15.76 5.92
C GLY A 8 4.49 -14.61 5.55
N TRP A 9 4.96 -13.35 5.59
CA TRP A 9 4.20 -12.17 5.15
C TRP A 9 4.86 -11.48 3.97
N ASP A 10 4.06 -10.97 3.03
CA ASP A 10 4.52 -10.22 1.86
C ASP A 10 4.09 -8.75 1.93
N GLU A 11 4.95 -7.86 1.45
CA GLU A 11 4.67 -6.42 1.38
C GLU A 11 3.84 -6.13 0.13
N VAL A 12 2.65 -5.56 0.32
CA VAL A 12 1.75 -5.21 -0.79
C VAL A 12 1.64 -3.70 -1.01
N PHE A 13 2.00 -2.90 0.00
CA PHE A 13 2.01 -1.45 -0.12
C PHE A 13 3.03 -0.80 0.83
N ARG A 14 3.63 0.29 0.37
CA ARG A 14 4.48 1.19 1.16
C ARG A 14 4.23 2.63 0.75
N GLY A 15 4.02 3.51 1.73
CA GLY A 15 3.82 4.94 1.49
C GLY A 15 3.09 5.64 2.65
N PRO A 16 2.40 6.76 2.40
CA PRO A 16 1.76 7.54 3.46
C PRO A 16 0.74 6.71 4.26
N CYS A 17 0.73 6.85 5.59
CA CYS A 17 -0.20 6.11 6.45
C CYS A 17 -1.67 6.32 6.09
N LEU A 18 -2.07 7.52 5.65
CA LEU A 18 -3.43 7.76 5.17
C LEU A 18 -3.81 6.85 4.00
N ARG A 19 -2.89 6.65 3.04
CA ARG A 19 -3.14 5.74 1.91
C ARG A 19 -3.09 4.28 2.36
N ALA A 20 -2.22 3.93 3.31
CA ALA A 20 -2.20 2.60 3.90
C ALA A 20 -3.53 2.24 4.57
N ASP A 21 -4.21 3.20 5.21
CA ASP A 21 -5.52 2.97 5.83
C ASP A 21 -6.62 2.66 4.78
N LEU A 22 -6.56 3.30 3.61
CA LEU A 22 -7.44 2.96 2.49
C LEU A 22 -7.13 1.57 1.92
N ILE A 23 -5.85 1.25 1.73
CA ILE A 23 -5.39 -0.07 1.27
C ILE A 23 -5.88 -1.16 2.23
N LEU A 24 -5.76 -0.95 3.55
CA LEU A 24 -6.27 -1.85 4.57
C LEU A 24 -7.76 -2.13 4.36
N ALA A 25 -8.58 -1.08 4.27
CA ALA A 25 -10.02 -1.22 4.13
C ALA A 25 -10.42 -1.97 2.85
N VAL A 26 -9.73 -1.71 1.73
CA VAL A 26 -9.97 -2.44 0.47
C VAL A 26 -9.66 -3.92 0.63
N LEU A 27 -8.50 -4.26 1.18
CA LEU A 27 -8.08 -5.66 1.35
C LEU A 27 -8.99 -6.41 2.33
N GLU A 28 -9.36 -5.79 3.45
CA GLU A 28 -10.32 -6.36 4.43
C GLU A 28 -11.70 -6.60 3.80
N SER A 29 -12.18 -5.67 2.96
CA SER A 29 -13.46 -5.82 2.25
C SER A 29 -13.47 -6.98 1.25
N ASN A 30 -12.29 -7.37 0.76
CA ASN A 30 -12.08 -8.53 -0.10
C ASN A 30 -11.83 -9.83 0.69
N GLY A 31 -11.99 -9.82 2.02
CA GLY A 31 -11.81 -10.99 2.88
C GLY A 31 -10.34 -11.36 3.15
N LEU A 32 -9.40 -10.46 2.87
CA LEU A 32 -7.98 -10.66 3.14
C LEU A 32 -7.63 -10.19 4.56
N GLN A 33 -6.45 -10.58 5.05
CA GLN A 33 -5.99 -10.31 6.41
C GLN A 33 -4.77 -9.38 6.44
N PRO A 34 -4.91 -8.11 6.03
CA PRO A 34 -3.78 -7.20 5.99
C PRO A 34 -3.39 -6.72 7.40
N VAL A 35 -2.10 -6.45 7.59
CA VAL A 35 -1.56 -5.79 8.79
C VAL A 35 -0.76 -4.57 8.40
N ARG A 36 -0.95 -3.47 9.12
CA ARG A 36 -0.21 -2.23 8.91
C ARG A 36 0.91 -2.08 9.91
N GLN A 37 2.08 -1.68 9.42
CA GLN A 37 3.22 -1.29 10.24
C GLN A 37 3.55 0.18 9.99
N GLN A 38 3.48 1.01 11.04
CA GLN A 38 3.95 2.39 10.99
C GLN A 38 5.47 2.41 11.15
N LEU A 39 6.16 3.09 10.24
CA LEU A 39 7.57 3.37 10.38
C LEU A 39 7.70 4.63 11.25
N SER A 40 8.31 4.49 12.43
CA SER A 40 8.56 5.65 13.29
C SER A 40 9.35 6.71 12.52
N PRO A 41 8.98 8.01 12.65
CA PRO A 41 9.71 9.08 12.01
C PRO A 41 11.17 9.04 12.46
N GLN A 42 12.08 8.74 11.53
CA GLN A 42 13.49 8.98 11.79
C GLN A 42 13.69 10.48 11.66
N THR A 43 13.79 11.15 12.80
CA THR A 43 14.06 12.58 12.90
C THR A 43 15.35 12.91 12.16
N TRP A 44 15.23 13.39 10.92
CA TRP A 44 16.33 14.06 10.23
C TRP A 44 15.79 15.28 9.46
N TRP A 45 15.99 16.44 10.08
CA TRP A 45 16.27 17.76 9.50
C TRP A 45 15.77 18.17 8.09
N SER A 46 14.63 17.74 7.58
CA SER A 46 14.13 18.29 6.30
C SER A 46 12.62 18.18 6.28
N GLY A 47 11.98 19.31 5.97
CA GLY A 47 10.54 19.50 6.08
C GLY A 47 9.71 18.37 5.46
N SER A 48 8.60 18.06 6.15
CA SER A 48 7.58 17.06 5.80
C SER A 48 8.02 15.61 6.03
N VAL A 49 8.14 15.23 7.31
CA VAL A 49 8.10 13.81 7.69
C VAL A 49 6.64 13.38 7.64
N LEU A 50 6.16 12.93 6.47
CA LEU A 50 4.92 12.17 6.43
C LEU A 50 5.20 10.82 7.13
N ASP A 51 4.33 10.43 8.05
CA ASP A 51 4.36 9.07 8.61
C ASP A 51 4.22 8.08 7.45
N ASP A 52 5.30 7.35 7.19
CA ASP A 52 5.30 6.24 6.23
C ASP A 52 4.78 4.98 6.94
N CYS A 53 3.90 4.28 6.27
CA CYS A 53 3.38 2.99 6.67
C CYS A 53 3.66 1.95 5.60
N ARG A 54 3.67 0.69 6.05
CA ARG A 54 3.71 -0.49 5.19
C ARG A 54 2.49 -1.35 5.48
N VAL A 55 1.97 -2.00 4.44
CA VAL A 55 0.89 -2.98 4.57
C VAL A 55 1.42 -4.32 4.11
N TYR A 56 1.19 -5.32 4.95
CA TYR A 56 1.58 -6.70 4.73
C TYR A 56 0.34 -7.59 4.68
N VAL A 57 0.42 -8.68 3.95
CA VAL A 57 -0.58 -9.77 3.97
C VAL A 57 0.13 -11.10 4.13
N PRO A 58 -0.55 -12.16 4.59
CA PRO A 58 -0.02 -13.52 4.54
C PRO A 58 0.44 -13.87 3.11
N LEU A 59 1.55 -14.58 2.97
CA LEU A 59 2.17 -14.87 1.67
C LEU A 59 1.22 -15.61 0.71
N ASP A 60 0.36 -16.47 1.24
CA ASP A 60 -0.70 -17.18 0.50
C ASP A 60 -1.81 -16.26 -0.03
N GLN A 61 -1.90 -15.03 0.49
CA GLN A 61 -2.86 -14.00 0.08
C GLN A 61 -2.24 -12.92 -0.81
N ALA A 62 -0.92 -12.94 -1.02
CA ALA A 62 -0.18 -11.85 -1.65
C ALA A 62 -0.60 -11.60 -3.11
N GLU A 63 -0.88 -12.66 -3.87
CA GLU A 63 -1.36 -12.53 -5.25
C GLU A 63 -2.77 -11.94 -5.31
N ALA A 64 -3.69 -12.44 -4.50
CA ALA A 64 -5.06 -11.92 -4.41
C ALA A 64 -5.07 -10.45 -3.97
N ALA A 65 -4.22 -10.08 -3.02
CA ALA A 65 -4.06 -8.69 -2.59
C ALA A 65 -3.59 -7.78 -3.74
N ARG A 66 -2.60 -8.22 -4.53
CA ARG A 66 -2.11 -7.46 -5.70
C ARG A 66 -3.19 -7.28 -6.76
N GLN A 67 -4.01 -8.30 -7.00
CA GLN A 67 -5.14 -8.22 -7.92
C GLN A 67 -6.19 -7.21 -7.44
N ALA A 68 -6.64 -7.32 -6.19
CA ALA A 68 -7.63 -6.41 -5.59
C ALA A 68 -7.17 -4.93 -5.64
N LEU A 69 -5.87 -4.67 -5.48
CA LEU A 69 -5.32 -3.32 -5.56
C LEU A 69 -5.19 -2.77 -7.00
N THR A 70 -5.10 -3.66 -7.99
CA THR A 70 -5.02 -3.26 -9.40
C THR A 70 -6.39 -2.80 -9.92
N GLU A 71 -7.47 -3.47 -9.52
CA GLU A 71 -8.85 -3.13 -9.90
C GLU A 71 -9.32 -1.76 -9.37
N VAL A 72 -8.66 -1.24 -8.33
CA VAL A 72 -9.01 0.04 -7.70
C VAL A 72 -8.25 1.23 -8.29
N GLN A 73 -7.24 0.99 -9.14
CA GLN A 73 -6.58 2.09 -9.84
C GLN A 73 -7.45 2.52 -11.02
N PRO A 74 -7.94 3.78 -11.07
CA PRO A 74 -8.58 4.28 -12.28
C PRO A 74 -7.54 4.20 -13.40
N GLU A 75 -7.88 3.49 -14.49
CA GLU A 75 -7.12 3.59 -15.73
C GLU A 75 -6.92 5.08 -16.05
N PRO A 76 -5.70 5.53 -16.36
CA PRO A 76 -5.52 6.88 -16.88
C PRO A 76 -6.38 6.98 -18.14
N GLU A 77 -7.36 7.90 -18.12
CA GLU A 77 -8.21 8.15 -19.29
C GLU A 77 -7.30 8.38 -20.50
N PRO A 78 -7.49 7.68 -21.62
CA PRO A 78 -6.68 7.93 -22.81
C PRO A 78 -6.88 9.39 -23.21
N GLU A 79 -5.78 10.15 -23.22
CA GLU A 79 -5.79 11.55 -23.67
C GLU A 79 -6.38 11.60 -25.09
N PRO A 80 -7.35 12.49 -25.37
CA PRO A 80 -7.94 12.58 -26.69
C PRO A 80 -6.85 12.94 -27.71
N GLU A 81 -6.67 12.09 -28.73
CA GLU A 81 -5.78 12.36 -29.85
C GLU A 81 -6.17 13.72 -30.48
N PRO A 82 -5.23 14.63 -30.73
CA PRO A 82 -5.56 15.91 -31.36
C PRO A 82 -6.10 15.65 -32.77
N GLU A 83 -7.38 15.99 -32.98
CA GLU A 83 -7.98 16.03 -34.30
C GLU A 83 -7.31 17.13 -35.15
N GLY A 84 -6.55 16.70 -36.16
CA GLY A 84 -6.39 17.38 -37.46
C GLY A 84 -5.79 18.78 -37.52
#